data_AF-E6QN74-F1
#
_entry.id   AF-E6QN74-F1
#
_cell.length_a   1.000
_cell.length_b   1.000
_cell.length_c   1.000
_cell.angle_alpha   90.00
_cell.angle_beta   90.00
_cell.angle_gamma   90.00
#
_symmetry.space_group_name_H-M   'P 1'
#
loop_
_entity.id
_entity.type
_entity.pdbx_description
1 polymer ?
#
loop_
_entity_poly.entity_id
_entity_poly.type
_entity_poly.pdbx_seq_one_letter_code
_entity_poly.pdbx_strand_id
1 'polypeptide(L)' 'MINPGSVILSGVMLLDFLGWKEAAKLIETALEKTVVQKTVTYDFARQLTGATKVGTSQFATHIIANM' A
#
# COMPACT_ATOMS: atom_id res chain seq x y z
N MET A 1 12.91 -0.94 9.07
CA MET A 1 11.87 -0.33 8.20
C MET A 1 10.65 -1.22 8.24
N ILE A 2 9.45 -0.65 8.39
CA ILE A 2 8.19 -1.37 8.70
C ILE A 2 7.18 -1.15 7.57
N ASN A 3 6.39 -2.17 7.26
CA ASN A 3 5.27 -2.06 6.33
C ASN A 3 4.13 -1.23 6.94
N PRO A 4 3.71 -0.10 6.33
CA PRO A 4 2.60 0.71 6.85
C PRO A 4 1.21 0.16 6.48
N GLY A 5 1.11 -0.95 5.74
CA GLY A 5 -0.12 -1.46 5.13
C GLY A 5 -1.29 -1.65 6.11
N SER A 6 -1.02 -2.14 7.32
CA SER A 6 -2.07 -2.31 8.34
C SER A 6 -2.74 -0.99 8.74
N VAL A 7 -1.95 0.06 8.99
CA VAL A 7 -2.48 1.39 9.38
C VAL A 7 -3.14 2.08 8.18
N ILE A 8 -2.61 1.91 6.96
CA ILE A 8 -3.22 2.41 5.73
C ILE A 8 -4.61 1.80 5.51
N LEU A 9 -4.73 0.47 5.61
CA LEU A 9 -6.02 -0.23 5.45
C LEU A 9 -7.01 0.13 6.57
N SER A 10 -6.53 0.42 7.77
CA SER A 10 -7.38 0.96 8.84
C SER A 10 -7.92 2.35 8.47
N GLY A 11 -7.11 3.19 7.83
CA GLY A 11 -7.55 4.45 7.23
C GLY A 11 -8.57 4.28 6.10
N VAL A 12 -8.39 3.27 5.23
CA VAL A 12 -9.37 2.90 4.20
C VAL A 12 -10.71 2.54 4.84
N MET A 13 -10.71 1.71 5.89
CA MET A 13 -11.93 1.35 6.63
C MET A 13 -12.60 2.56 7.26
N LEU A 14 -11.82 3.51 7.81
CA LEU A 14 -12.36 4.77 8.35
C LEU A 14 -13.02 5.62 7.25
N LEU A 15 -12.37 5.78 6.09
CA LEU A 15 -12.91 6.53 4.97
C LEU A 15 -14.22 5.91 4.46
N ASP A 16 -14.25 4.59 4.33
CA ASP A 16 -15.46 3.88 3.94
C ASP A 16 -16.60 4.06 4.97
N PHE A 17 -16.29 3.98 6.27
CA PHE A 17 -17.24 4.25 7.35
C PHE A 17 -17.81 5.67 7.31
N LEU A 18 -16.99 6.66 6.96
CA LEU A 18 -17.41 8.07 6.79
C LEU A 18 -18.18 8.31 5.47
N GLY A 19 -18.35 7.29 4.63
CA GLY A 19 -19.02 7.37 3.34
C GLY A 19 -18.14 7.91 2.20
N TRP A 20 -16.84 8.09 2.42
CA TRP A 20 -15.88 8.57 1.41
C TRP A 20 -15.35 7.39 0.58
N LYS A 21 -16.27 6.73 -0.13
CA LYS A 21 -16.03 5.44 -0.80
C LYS A 21 -15.03 5.53 -1.93
N GLU A 22 -15.05 6.62 -2.71
CA GLU A 22 -14.12 6.82 -3.82
C GLU A 22 -12.68 6.94 -3.32
N ALA A 23 -12.46 7.69 -2.22
CA ALA A 23 -11.15 7.83 -1.61
C ALA A 23 -10.66 6.51 -1.01
N ALA A 24 -11.53 5.77 -0.32
CA ALA A 24 -11.21 4.45 0.20
C ALA A 24 -10.79 3.49 -0.92
N LYS A 25 -11.57 3.43 -2.00
CA LYS A 25 -11.30 2.55 -3.15
C LYS A 25 -10.02 2.92 -3.89
N LEU A 26 -9.75 4.22 -4.03
CA LEU A 26 -8.53 4.71 -4.66
C LEU A 26 -7.28 4.22 -3.91
N ILE A 27 -7.26 4.39 -2.58
CA ILE A 27 -6.12 3.98 -1.75
C ILE A 27 -5.95 2.45 -1.77
N GLU A 28 -7.04 1.69 -1.66
CA GLU A 28 -7.01 0.22 -1.71
C GLU A 28 -6.43 -0.27 -3.04
N THR A 29 -6.92 0.28 -4.16
CA THR A 29 -6.47 -0.09 -5.51
C THR A 29 -5.01 0.27 -5.74
N ALA A 30 -4.58 1.44 -5.27
CA ALA A 30 -3.19 1.88 -5.38
C ALA A 30 -2.22 1.01 -4.57
N LEU A 31 -2.64 0.56 -3.37
CA LEU A 31 -1.89 -0.38 -2.56
C LEU A 31 -1.77 -1.73 -3.26
N GLU A 32 -2.87 -2.28 -3.77
CA GLU A 32 -2.90 -3.54 -4.52
C GLU A 32 -1.95 -3.49 -5.72
N LYS A 33 -2.06 -2.43 -6.54
CA LYS A 33 -1.21 -2.22 -7.71
C LYS A 33 0.27 -2.17 -7.35
N THR A 34 0.63 -1.52 -6.25
CA THR A 34 2.01 -1.43 -5.77
C THR A 34 2.56 -2.79 -5.34
N VAL A 35 1.74 -3.62 -4.70
CA VAL A 35 2.11 -5.01 -4.33
C VAL A 35 2.25 -5.90 -5.56
N VAL A 36 1.35 -5.80 -6.54
CA VAL A 36 1.42 -6.53 -7.81
C VAL A 36 2.68 -6.18 -8.61
N GLN A 37 3.11 -4.92 -8.59
CA GLN A 37 4.39 -4.47 -9.16
C GLN A 37 5.62 -5.01 -8.42
N LYS A 38 5.43 -5.72 -7.30
CA LYS A 38 6.48 -6.24 -6.41
C LYS A 38 7.42 -5.16 -5.85
N THR A 39 6.96 -3.92 -5.78
CA THR A 39 7.67 -2.82 -5.11
C THR A 39 7.18 -2.75 -3.67
N VAL A 40 7.86 -3.42 -2.75
CA VAL A 40 7.32 -3.74 -1.43
C VAL A 40 8.35 -3.59 -0.31
N THR A 41 7.88 -3.58 0.94
CA THR A 41 8.75 -3.59 2.12
C THR A 41 9.32 -4.99 2.42
N TYR A 42 10.29 -5.06 3.33
CA TYR A 42 11.08 -6.27 3.64
C TYR A 42 10.26 -7.53 3.94
N ASP A 43 9.16 -7.39 4.68
CA ASP A 43 8.25 -8.44 5.11
C ASP A 43 7.59 -9.18 3.92
N PHE A 44 7.23 -8.46 2.86
CA PHE A 44 6.77 -9.05 1.60
C PHE A 44 7.93 -9.49 0.71
N ALA A 45 8.99 -8.66 0.61
CA ALA A 45 10.11 -8.91 -0.29
C ALA A 45 10.80 -10.26 -0.01
N ARG A 46 10.85 -10.70 1.26
CA ARG A 46 11.43 -12.01 1.63
C ARG A 46 10.61 -13.22 1.18
N GLN A 47 9.37 -13.03 0.75
CA GLN A 47 8.45 -14.08 0.28
C GLN A 47 8.25 -14.04 -1.24
N LEU A 48 8.72 -12.99 -1.92
CA LEU A 48 8.46 -12.73 -3.34
C LEU A 48 9.75 -12.76 -4.16
N THR A 49 9.83 -13.67 -5.13
CA THR A 49 10.93 -13.68 -6.10
C THR A 49 10.85 -12.46 -7.02
N GLY A 50 11.98 -11.75 -7.15
CA GLY A 50 12.11 -10.57 -8.02
C GLY A 50 11.46 -9.30 -7.47
N ALA A 51 11.27 -9.19 -6.15
CA ALA A 51 10.73 -7.99 -5.53
C ALA A 51 11.78 -6.86 -5.41
N THR A 52 11.33 -5.64 -5.66
CA THR A 52 12.09 -4.42 -5.37
C THR A 52 11.81 -4.02 -3.92
N LYS A 53 12.79 -4.27 -3.03
CA LYS A 53 12.67 -3.90 -1.61
C LYS A 53 12.83 -2.39 -1.43
N VAL A 54 11.80 -1.72 -0.93
CA VAL A 54 11.81 -0.29 -0.61
C VAL A 54 11.63 0.00 0.88
N GLY A 55 11.93 1.22 1.29
CA GLY A 55 11.65 1.69 2.65
C GLY A 55 10.19 2.08 2.88
N THR A 56 9.81 2.33 4.14
CA THR A 56 8.44 2.69 4.54
C THR A 56 7.92 3.91 3.78
N SER A 57 8.67 5.02 3.77
CA SER A 57 8.26 6.25 3.07
C SER A 57 8.25 6.07 1.55
N GLN A 58 9.21 5.34 0.99
CA GLN A 58 9.25 5.05 -0.44
C GLN A 58 8.07 4.18 -0.88
N PHE A 59 7.69 3.19 -0.08
CA PHE A 59 6.50 2.38 -0.32
C PHE A 59 5.24 3.26 -0.37
N ALA A 60 5.09 4.20 0.58
CA ALA A 60 4.02 5.18 0.54
C ALA A 60 4.09 6.08 -0.71
N THR A 61 5.27 6.54 -1.13
CA THR A 61 5.45 7.30 -2.38
C THR A 61 4.99 6.50 -3.61
N HIS A 62 5.31 5.20 -3.68
CA HIS A 62 4.87 4.34 -4.77
C HIS A 62 3.35 4.08 -4.76
N ILE A 63 2.75 3.96 -3.58
CA ILE A 63 1.28 3.89 -3.45
C ILE A 63 0.66 5.18 -3.98
N ILE A 64 1.14 6.35 -3.55
CA ILE A 64 0.62 7.66 -4.03
C ILE A 64 0.75 7.78 -5.55
N ALA A 65 1.88 7.35 -6.13
CA ALA A 65 2.09 7.37 -7.58
C ALA A 65 1.18 6.39 -8.36
N ASN A 66 0.55 5.43 -7.67
CA ASN A 66 -0.36 4.44 -8.23
C ASN A 66 -1.85 4.77 -8.00
N MET A 67 -2.17 5.88 -7.33
CA MET A 67 -3.53 6.45 -7.25
C MET A 67 -3.89 7.08 -8.58
#